data_AF-A0A545UF78-F1
#
_entry.id   AF-A0A545UF78-F1
#
_cell.length_a   1.000
_cell.length_b   1.000
_cell.length_c   1.000
_cell.angle_alpha   90.00
_cell.angle_beta   90.00
_cell.angle_gamma   90.00
#
_symmetry.space_group_name_H-M   'P 1'
#
loop_
_entity.id
_entity.type
_entity.pdbx_description
1 polymer ?
#
loop_
_entity_poly.entity_id
_entity_poly.type
_entity_poly.pdbx_seq_one_letter_code
_entity_poly.pdbx_strand_id
1 'polypeptide(L)'
;MPHYFSRKRNDIDTLKTRINYLGDHCLLTFNLPGNASQSQIDLAYEIGDLDKRAHRQLGARTAEWEAVVMLLVNAISIGIQGNAEDKGRNLCSQARDLLEHYVAVFNRVNYLIGMSIGVLISILVMVILFQFEEFLAPYFSVKLVVMICLFAGMGSIASVVTRVLKMETLKQEMAATGVMISAAGKPVVAMFFAIVVYLILEQGIVTIDIGSSENSDKFYLVVGFLCGFSERFAQDIIERISGSQ
;
A
#
# COMPACT_ATOMS: atom_id res chain seq x y z
N MET A 1 -37.68 23.13 -9.94
CA MET A 1 -36.94 23.77 -8.82
C MET A 1 -37.24 23.28 -7.38
N PRO A 2 -38.01 22.21 -7.08
CA PRO A 2 -38.15 21.74 -5.68
C PRO A 2 -37.05 20.77 -5.22
N HIS A 3 -36.27 20.14 -6.12
CA HIS A 3 -35.26 19.13 -5.75
C HIS A 3 -33.98 19.68 -5.11
N TYR A 4 -33.63 20.96 -5.28
CA TYR A 4 -32.38 21.52 -4.76
C TYR A 4 -32.48 21.90 -3.26
N PHE A 5 -33.67 22.28 -2.79
CA PHE A 5 -33.90 22.64 -1.38
C PHE A 5 -34.08 21.43 -0.47
N SER A 6 -34.52 20.28 -1.00
CA SER A 6 -34.64 19.02 -0.24
C SER A 6 -33.27 18.45 0.16
N ARG A 7 -32.26 18.53 -0.72
CA ARG A 7 -30.90 18.02 -0.45
C ARG A 7 -30.20 18.80 0.67
N LYS A 8 -30.29 20.13 0.63
CA LYS A 8 -29.66 21.03 1.60
C LYS A 8 -30.30 20.98 3.00
N ARG A 9 -31.59 20.64 3.10
CA ARG A 9 -32.29 20.46 4.39
C ARG A 9 -31.93 19.12 5.04
N ASN A 10 -31.83 18.05 4.25
CA ASN A 10 -31.30 16.77 4.72
C ASN A 10 -29.85 16.87 5.21
N ASP A 11 -29.01 17.67 4.54
CA ASP A 11 -27.64 17.93 5.00
C ASP A 11 -27.59 18.65 6.37
N ILE A 12 -28.48 19.62 6.63
CA ILE A 12 -28.50 20.35 7.91
C ILE A 12 -29.01 19.48 9.06
N ASP A 13 -30.04 18.65 8.83
CA ASP A 13 -30.58 17.77 9.87
C ASP A 13 -29.62 16.61 10.16
N THR A 14 -28.97 16.03 9.14
CA THR A 14 -27.88 15.05 9.34
C THR A 14 -26.68 15.67 10.07
N LEU A 15 -26.31 16.92 9.77
CA LEU A 15 -25.26 17.64 10.51
C LEU A 15 -25.63 17.87 11.98
N LYS A 16 -26.89 18.17 12.30
CA LYS A 16 -27.36 18.33 13.69
C LYS A 16 -27.37 17.03 14.47
N THR A 17 -27.80 15.93 13.84
CA THR A 17 -27.75 14.60 14.47
C THR A 17 -26.30 14.19 14.73
N ARG A 18 -25.37 14.53 13.83
CA ARG A 18 -23.93 14.25 13.94
C ARG A 18 -23.25 14.95 15.10
N ILE A 19 -23.58 16.22 15.37
CA ILE A 19 -23.00 16.99 16.50
C ILE A 19 -23.31 16.31 17.85
N ASN A 20 -24.45 15.66 17.98
CA ASN A 20 -24.86 15.03 19.24
C ASN A 20 -24.08 13.76 19.59
N TYR A 21 -23.42 13.13 18.62
CA TYR A 21 -22.64 11.91 18.82
C TYR A 21 -21.13 12.14 18.80
N LEU A 22 -20.64 13.35 18.52
CA LEU A 22 -19.20 13.62 18.50
C LEU A 22 -18.75 14.16 19.86
N GLY A 23 -17.91 13.41 20.56
CA GLY A 23 -17.26 13.86 21.81
C GLY A 23 -16.06 14.77 21.58
N ASP A 24 -15.41 15.18 22.68
CA ASP A 24 -14.31 16.18 22.74
C ASP A 24 -13.06 15.85 21.89
N HIS A 25 -12.97 14.64 21.34
CA HIS A 25 -11.85 14.17 20.51
C HIS A 25 -12.24 13.79 19.08
N CYS A 26 -13.40 14.26 18.58
CA CYS A 26 -13.93 13.83 17.29
C CYS A 26 -14.10 12.30 17.21
N LEU A 27 -14.44 11.68 18.35
CA LEU A 27 -14.79 10.27 18.45
C LEU A 27 -16.27 10.15 18.77
N LEU A 28 -16.88 9.06 18.34
CA LEU A 28 -18.29 8.80 18.58
C LEU A 28 -18.54 8.45 20.04
N THR A 29 -19.48 9.16 20.67
CA THR A 29 -19.98 8.93 22.02
C THR A 29 -21.49 8.67 21.95
N PHE A 30 -21.93 7.54 22.49
CA PHE A 30 -23.35 7.17 22.53
C PHE A 30 -23.64 6.26 23.73
N ASN A 31 -24.88 6.33 24.21
CA ASN A 31 -25.35 5.50 25.31
C ASN A 31 -26.04 4.25 24.78
N LEU A 32 -25.77 3.11 25.41
CA LEU A 32 -26.50 1.87 25.17
C LEU A 32 -27.86 1.92 25.87
N PRO A 33 -28.94 1.41 25.24
CA PRO A 33 -30.21 1.19 25.93
C PRO A 33 -30.02 0.29 27.16
N GLY A 34 -30.73 0.57 28.27
CA GLY A 34 -30.62 -0.22 29.49
C GLY A 34 -31.06 -1.68 29.35
N ASN A 35 -31.74 -2.01 28.24
CA ASN A 35 -32.19 -3.35 27.85
C ASN A 35 -31.49 -3.86 26.57
N ALA A 36 -30.29 -3.35 26.25
CA ALA A 36 -29.58 -3.72 25.03
C ALA A 36 -29.33 -5.23 24.95
N SER A 37 -29.58 -5.82 23.78
CA SER A 37 -29.22 -7.21 23.52
C SER A 37 -27.69 -7.37 23.45
N GLN A 38 -27.18 -8.58 23.68
CA GLN A 38 -25.74 -8.86 23.50
C GLN A 38 -25.26 -8.46 22.10
N SER A 39 -26.11 -8.68 21.10
CA SER A 39 -25.82 -8.35 19.72
C SER A 39 -25.71 -6.83 19.48
N GLN A 40 -26.53 -6.02 20.16
CA GLN A 40 -26.41 -4.55 20.14
C GLN A 40 -25.13 -4.07 20.85
N ILE A 41 -24.71 -4.75 21.90
CA ILE A 41 -23.44 -4.50 22.59
C ILE A 41 -22.27 -4.78 21.63
N ASP A 42 -22.29 -5.92 20.93
CA ASP A 42 -21.25 -6.28 19.97
C ASP A 42 -21.17 -5.28 18.81
N LEU A 43 -22.31 -4.85 18.28
CA LEU A 43 -22.38 -3.81 17.26
C LEU A 43 -21.80 -2.48 17.76
N ALA A 44 -22.06 -2.10 19.02
CA ALA A 44 -21.50 -0.90 19.62
C ALA A 44 -19.97 -0.95 19.73
N TYR A 45 -19.41 -2.10 20.12
CA TYR A 45 -17.96 -2.32 20.14
C TYR A 45 -17.36 -2.20 18.74
N GLU A 46 -17.99 -2.80 17.74
CA GLU A 46 -17.55 -2.76 16.35
C GLU A 46 -17.53 -1.33 15.80
N ILE A 47 -18.58 -0.55 16.06
CA ILE A 47 -18.65 0.86 15.70
C ILE A 47 -17.53 1.67 16.36
N GLY A 48 -17.28 1.42 17.65
CA GLY A 48 -16.22 2.10 18.40
C GLY A 48 -14.81 1.77 17.89
N ASP A 49 -14.56 0.52 17.46
CA ASP A 49 -13.28 0.15 16.83
C ASP A 49 -13.12 0.80 15.46
N LEU A 50 -14.15 0.74 14.62
CA LEU A 50 -14.14 1.35 13.29
C LEU A 50 -13.95 2.87 13.34
N ASP A 51 -14.58 3.57 14.27
CA ASP A 51 -14.40 5.01 14.47
C ASP A 51 -12.95 5.34 14.83
N LYS A 52 -12.35 4.61 15.78
CA LYS A 52 -10.94 4.77 16.15
C LYS A 52 -9.99 4.47 14.99
N ARG A 53 -10.31 3.46 14.17
CA ARG A 53 -9.53 3.13 12.96
C ARG A 53 -9.65 4.23 11.92
N ALA A 54 -10.85 4.70 11.63
CA ALA A 54 -11.10 5.79 10.69
C ALA A 54 -10.37 7.07 11.13
N HIS A 55 -10.45 7.44 12.41
CA HIS A 55 -9.75 8.59 12.96
C HIS A 55 -8.22 8.48 12.79
N ARG A 56 -7.64 7.29 13.07
CA ARG A 56 -6.18 7.06 12.94
C ARG A 56 -5.71 7.01 11.49
N GLN A 57 -6.48 6.41 10.58
CA GLN A 57 -6.03 6.10 9.22
C GLN A 57 -6.41 7.18 8.20
N LEU A 58 -7.58 7.82 8.35
CA LEU A 58 -8.06 8.86 7.43
C LEU A 58 -7.81 10.28 7.95
N GLY A 59 -7.52 10.43 9.25
CA GLY A 59 -7.40 11.72 9.91
C GLY A 59 -8.76 12.33 10.24
N ALA A 60 -8.87 12.99 11.40
CA ALA A 60 -10.11 13.62 11.81
C ALA A 60 -10.51 14.75 10.85
N ARG A 61 -11.82 14.89 10.60
CA ARG A 61 -12.43 15.96 9.79
C ARG A 61 -12.02 15.98 8.31
N THR A 62 -11.46 14.90 7.79
CA THR A 62 -11.30 14.70 6.34
C THR A 62 -12.62 14.24 5.73
N ALA A 63 -12.87 14.56 4.45
CA ALA A 63 -14.12 14.21 3.77
C ALA A 63 -14.37 12.69 3.78
N GLU A 64 -13.31 11.91 3.67
CA GLU A 64 -13.30 10.46 3.73
C GLU A 64 -13.69 9.95 5.12
N TRP A 65 -13.12 10.54 6.18
CA TRP A 65 -13.51 10.23 7.56
C TRP A 65 -14.97 10.60 7.82
N GLU A 66 -15.44 11.74 7.30
CA GLU A 66 -16.84 12.16 7.47
C GLU A 66 -17.82 11.15 6.85
N ALA A 67 -17.49 10.62 5.67
CA ALA A 67 -18.31 9.64 4.98
C ALA A 67 -18.45 8.33 5.78
N VAL A 68 -17.34 7.85 6.37
CA VAL A 68 -17.35 6.66 7.24
C VAL A 68 -18.16 6.94 8.51
N VAL A 69 -17.92 8.06 9.18
CA VAL A 69 -18.62 8.44 10.42
C VAL A 69 -20.12 8.62 10.18
N MET A 70 -20.54 9.11 9.02
CA MET A 70 -21.95 9.23 8.68
C MET A 70 -22.67 7.87 8.68
N LEU A 71 -22.04 6.84 8.11
CA LEU A 71 -22.57 5.47 8.13
C LEU A 71 -22.61 4.90 9.56
N LEU A 72 -21.59 5.18 10.37
CA LEU A 72 -21.54 4.76 11.77
C LEU A 72 -22.62 5.45 12.63
N VAL A 73 -22.86 6.75 12.46
CA VAL A 73 -23.94 7.48 13.15
C VAL A 73 -25.31 6.92 12.75
N ASN A 74 -25.52 6.60 11.48
CA ASN A 74 -26.74 5.95 11.03
C ASN A 74 -26.89 4.54 11.62
N ALA A 75 -25.80 3.78 11.75
CA ALA A 75 -25.79 2.48 12.39
C ALA A 75 -26.18 2.57 13.88
N ILE A 76 -25.70 3.59 14.60
CA ILE A 76 -26.09 3.86 16.00
C ILE A 76 -27.58 4.21 16.07
N SER A 77 -28.04 5.16 15.25
CA SER A 77 -29.43 5.65 15.31
C SER A 77 -30.45 4.57 14.95
N ILE A 78 -30.17 3.75 13.93
CA ILE A 78 -31.12 2.74 13.44
C ILE A 78 -30.94 1.40 14.16
N GLY A 79 -29.69 0.95 14.32
CA GLY A 79 -29.37 -0.37 14.88
C GLY A 79 -29.47 -0.42 16.40
N ILE A 80 -28.86 0.54 17.08
CA ILE A 80 -28.78 0.55 18.54
C ILE A 80 -30.01 1.22 19.14
N GLN A 81 -30.37 2.43 18.69
CA GLN A 81 -31.49 3.18 19.26
C GLN A 81 -32.84 2.82 18.64
N GLY A 82 -32.87 2.58 17.33
CA GLY A 82 -34.08 2.24 16.57
C GLY A 82 -34.49 0.76 16.64
N ASN A 83 -33.74 -0.06 17.38
CA ASN A 83 -33.97 -1.51 17.53
C ASN A 83 -34.05 -2.29 16.20
N ALA A 84 -33.42 -1.80 15.13
CA ALA A 84 -33.35 -2.44 13.82
C ALA A 84 -31.92 -2.93 13.56
N GLU A 85 -31.52 -3.95 14.31
CA GLU A 85 -30.14 -4.45 14.39
C GLU A 85 -29.55 -4.82 13.02
N ASP A 86 -30.29 -5.57 12.20
CA ASP A 86 -29.84 -6.01 10.87
C ASP A 86 -29.45 -4.83 9.97
N LYS A 87 -30.23 -3.73 10.05
CA LYS A 87 -29.93 -2.50 9.30
C LYS A 87 -28.70 -1.80 9.85
N GLY A 88 -28.54 -1.78 11.17
CA GLY A 88 -27.35 -1.24 11.83
C GLY A 88 -26.07 -2.00 11.45
N ARG A 89 -26.12 -3.33 11.44
CA ARG A 89 -24.99 -4.18 11.02
C ARG A 89 -24.64 -3.98 9.55
N ASN A 90 -25.65 -3.88 8.68
CA ASN A 90 -25.43 -3.61 7.27
C ASN A 90 -24.72 -2.26 7.06
N LEU A 91 -25.15 -1.20 7.75
CA LEU A 91 -24.50 0.11 7.72
C LEU A 91 -23.08 0.09 8.28
N CYS A 92 -22.85 -0.67 9.36
CA CYS A 92 -21.52 -0.88 9.94
C CYS A 92 -20.59 -1.59 8.95
N SER A 93 -21.08 -2.62 8.25
CA SER A 93 -20.35 -3.30 7.19
C SER A 93 -20.02 -2.37 6.03
N GLN A 94 -20.99 -1.56 5.57
CA GLN A 94 -20.74 -0.55 4.54
C GLN A 94 -19.68 0.48 4.98
N ALA A 95 -19.69 0.88 6.25
CA ALA A 95 -18.68 1.79 6.80
C ALA A 95 -17.28 1.16 6.79
N ARG A 96 -17.18 -0.14 7.12
CA ARG A 96 -15.95 -0.91 7.02
C ARG A 96 -15.43 -0.97 5.59
N ASP A 97 -16.26 -1.38 4.64
CA ASP A 97 -15.87 -1.51 3.23
C ASP A 97 -15.40 -0.16 2.67
N LEU A 98 -16.09 0.93 3.04
CA LEU A 98 -15.74 2.28 2.65
C LEU A 98 -14.40 2.73 3.24
N LEU A 99 -14.16 2.47 4.53
CA LEU A 99 -12.87 2.73 5.18
C LEU A 99 -11.74 1.98 4.48
N GLU A 100 -11.93 0.69 4.23
CA GLU A 100 -10.92 -0.16 3.57
C GLU A 100 -10.60 0.32 2.16
N HIS A 101 -11.61 0.77 1.42
CA HIS A 101 -11.43 1.36 0.10
C HIS A 101 -10.54 2.61 0.16
N TYR A 102 -10.84 3.57 1.04
CA TYR A 102 -10.03 4.79 1.17
C TYR A 102 -8.60 4.50 1.61
N VAL A 103 -8.42 3.63 2.61
CA VAL A 103 -7.10 3.23 3.12
C VAL A 103 -6.27 2.57 2.02
N ALA A 104 -6.87 1.71 1.20
CA ALA A 104 -6.19 1.09 0.08
C ALA A 104 -5.71 2.12 -0.95
N VAL A 105 -6.53 3.14 -1.27
CA VAL A 105 -6.15 4.23 -2.18
C VAL A 105 -4.98 5.02 -1.61
N PHE A 106 -5.03 5.45 -0.34
CA PHE A 106 -3.93 6.18 0.28
C PHE A 106 -2.64 5.36 0.33
N ASN A 107 -2.73 4.08 0.69
CA ASN A 107 -1.56 3.20 0.72
C ASN A 107 -0.94 3.02 -0.67
N ARG A 108 -1.74 2.95 -1.75
CA ARG A 108 -1.22 2.90 -3.13
C ARG A 108 -0.45 4.16 -3.48
N VAL A 109 -0.98 5.33 -3.14
CA VAL A 109 -0.30 6.61 -3.39
C VAL A 109 1.01 6.68 -2.61
N ASN A 110 1.00 6.39 -1.30
CA ASN A 110 2.20 6.38 -0.47
C ASN A 110 3.24 5.36 -0.95
N TYR A 111 2.80 4.22 -1.46
CA TYR A 111 3.66 3.21 -2.06
C TYR A 111 4.35 3.73 -3.33
N LEU A 112 3.62 4.40 -4.23
CA LEU A 112 4.18 5.01 -5.43
C LEU A 112 5.16 6.15 -5.10
N ILE A 113 4.84 6.98 -4.11
CA ILE A 113 5.75 8.04 -3.63
C ILE A 113 7.04 7.42 -3.08
N GLY A 114 6.92 6.39 -2.24
CA GLY A 114 8.07 5.66 -1.71
C GLY A 114 8.96 5.10 -2.81
N MET A 115 8.37 4.44 -3.81
CA MET A 115 9.11 3.96 -4.98
C MET A 115 9.86 5.10 -5.70
N SER A 116 9.20 6.23 -5.97
CA SER A 116 9.85 7.37 -6.64
C SER A 116 11.07 7.86 -5.87
N ILE A 117 10.98 7.93 -4.52
CA ILE A 117 12.12 8.26 -3.67
C ILE A 117 13.22 7.21 -3.79
N GLY A 118 12.88 5.92 -3.76
CA GLY A 118 13.82 4.83 -3.96
C GLY A 118 14.59 4.91 -5.29
N VAL A 119 13.90 5.29 -6.37
CA VAL A 119 14.50 5.55 -7.69
C VAL A 119 15.45 6.73 -7.65
N LEU A 120 15.07 7.84 -7.01
CA LEU A 120 15.95 9.01 -6.86
C LEU A 120 17.22 8.67 -6.06
N ILE A 121 17.08 7.92 -4.96
CA ILE A 121 18.23 7.42 -4.20
C ILE A 121 19.10 6.52 -5.08
N SER A 122 18.49 5.67 -5.90
CA SER A 122 19.21 4.78 -6.80
C SER A 122 20.01 5.54 -7.85
N ILE A 123 19.42 6.59 -8.43
CA ILE A 123 20.11 7.51 -9.35
C ILE A 123 21.28 8.20 -8.64
N LEU A 124 21.08 8.67 -7.41
CA LEU A 124 22.15 9.30 -6.63
C LEU A 124 23.32 8.33 -6.42
N VAL A 125 23.04 7.07 -6.04
CA VAL A 125 24.07 6.03 -5.90
C VAL A 125 24.81 5.79 -7.22
N MET A 126 24.10 5.71 -8.34
CA MET A 126 24.72 5.54 -9.66
C MET A 126 25.62 6.73 -10.03
N VAL A 127 25.19 7.97 -9.74
CA VAL A 127 26.02 9.16 -9.95
C VAL A 127 27.27 9.13 -9.08
N ILE A 128 27.13 8.72 -7.82
CA ILE A 128 28.28 8.55 -6.91
C ILE A 128 29.25 7.51 -7.48
N LEU A 129 28.76 6.33 -7.90
CA LEU A 129 29.60 5.29 -8.48
C LEU A 129 30.40 5.79 -9.70
N PHE A 130 29.78 6.59 -10.57
CA PHE A 130 30.46 7.21 -11.70
C PHE A 130 31.59 8.16 -11.28
N GLN A 131 31.43 8.92 -10.20
CA GLN A 131 32.48 9.82 -9.71
C GLN A 131 33.70 9.07 -9.18
N PHE A 132 33.55 7.80 -8.80
CA PHE A 132 34.65 6.94 -8.35
C PHE A 132 35.17 6.01 -9.45
N GLU A 133 34.94 6.32 -10.73
CA GLU A 133 35.30 5.44 -11.85
C GLU A 133 36.80 5.09 -11.85
N GLU A 134 37.68 6.07 -11.67
CA GLU A 134 39.14 5.87 -11.67
C GLU A 134 39.62 4.88 -10.58
N PHE A 135 38.94 4.86 -9.43
CA PHE A 135 39.28 3.97 -8.32
C PHE A 135 38.75 2.55 -8.53
N LEU A 136 37.60 2.41 -9.21
CA LEU A 136 36.91 1.14 -9.39
C LEU A 136 37.28 0.41 -10.69
N ALA A 137 37.75 1.14 -11.71
CA ALA A 137 38.15 0.63 -13.00
C ALA A 137 39.13 -0.57 -12.98
N PRO A 138 40.07 -0.70 -12.00
CA PRO A 138 40.94 -1.88 -11.92
C PRO A 138 40.20 -3.19 -11.60
N TYR A 139 39.01 -3.12 -11.00
CA TYR A 139 38.27 -4.29 -10.54
C TYR A 139 37.14 -4.69 -11.49
N PHE A 140 36.45 -3.71 -12.08
CA PHE A 140 35.32 -3.96 -12.98
C PHE A 140 34.99 -2.75 -13.85
N SER A 141 34.25 -2.98 -14.95
CA SER A 141 33.72 -1.92 -15.82
C SER A 141 32.60 -1.17 -15.11
N VAL A 142 32.89 0.03 -14.62
CA VAL A 142 31.94 0.90 -13.92
C VAL A 142 30.74 1.22 -14.82
N LYS A 143 30.98 1.47 -16.12
CA LYS A 143 29.92 1.70 -17.11
C LYS A 143 28.94 0.53 -17.20
N LEU A 144 29.46 -0.70 -17.23
CA LEU A 144 28.62 -1.91 -17.27
C LEU A 144 27.82 -2.05 -15.97
N VAL A 145 28.46 -1.86 -14.81
CA VAL A 145 27.80 -1.91 -13.50
C VAL A 145 26.67 -0.89 -13.40
N VAL A 146 26.87 0.35 -13.87
CA VAL A 146 25.78 1.34 -13.86
C VAL A 146 24.64 0.95 -14.80
N MET A 147 24.93 0.39 -15.97
CA MET A 147 23.89 -0.13 -16.86
C MET A 147 23.12 -1.30 -16.22
N ILE A 148 23.80 -2.21 -15.52
CA ILE A 148 23.16 -3.29 -14.76
C ILE A 148 22.24 -2.72 -13.68
N CYS A 149 22.69 -1.73 -12.91
CA CYS A 149 21.88 -1.05 -11.90
C CYS A 149 20.66 -0.35 -12.51
N LEU A 150 20.80 0.28 -13.68
CA LEU A 150 19.70 0.89 -14.40
C LEU A 150 18.65 -0.14 -14.80
N PHE A 151 19.08 -1.26 -15.39
CA PHE A 151 18.18 -2.34 -15.79
C PHE A 151 17.51 -3.01 -14.57
N ALA A 152 18.23 -3.19 -13.47
CA ALA A 152 17.66 -3.63 -12.20
C ALA A 152 16.61 -2.66 -11.66
N GLY A 153 16.87 -1.35 -11.73
CA GLY A 153 15.89 -0.32 -11.42
C GLY A 153 14.63 -0.44 -12.28
N MET A 154 14.78 -0.63 -13.60
CA MET A 154 13.65 -0.84 -14.52
C MET A 154 12.85 -2.10 -14.17
N GLY A 155 13.53 -3.21 -13.83
CA GLY A 155 12.89 -4.44 -13.37
C GLY A 155 12.09 -4.24 -12.08
N SER A 156 12.65 -3.47 -11.13
CA SER A 156 11.97 -3.10 -9.88
C SER A 156 10.72 -2.26 -10.13
N ILE A 157 10.80 -1.27 -11.03
CA ILE A 157 9.64 -0.45 -11.43
C ILE A 157 8.57 -1.33 -12.08
N ALA A 158 8.94 -2.20 -13.02
CA ALA A 158 8.01 -3.13 -13.66
C ALA A 158 7.33 -4.05 -12.63
N SER A 159 8.10 -4.58 -11.67
CA SER A 159 7.57 -5.38 -10.56
C SER A 159 6.54 -4.60 -9.74
N VAL A 160 6.80 -3.34 -9.41
CA VAL A 160 5.83 -2.51 -8.67
C VAL A 160 4.61 -2.14 -9.47
N VAL A 161 4.75 -1.75 -10.74
CA VAL A 161 3.60 -1.42 -11.57
C VAL A 161 2.67 -2.64 -11.65
N THR A 162 3.21 -3.84 -11.88
CA THR A 162 2.40 -5.07 -11.87
C THR A 162 1.80 -5.38 -10.49
N ARG A 163 2.45 -4.99 -9.39
CA ARG A 163 1.90 -5.12 -8.03
C ARG A 163 0.70 -4.20 -7.80
N VAL A 164 0.84 -2.92 -8.15
CA VAL A 164 -0.23 -1.93 -7.98
C VAL A 164 -1.43 -2.26 -8.88
N LEU A 165 -1.19 -2.82 -10.07
CA LEU A 165 -2.25 -3.26 -10.98
C LEU A 165 -2.95 -4.55 -10.55
N LYS A 166 -2.25 -5.48 -9.87
CA LYS A 166 -2.80 -6.79 -9.49
C LYS A 166 -3.33 -6.90 -8.05
N MET A 167 -2.91 -6.05 -7.11
CA MET A 167 -3.29 -6.22 -5.70
C MET A 167 -4.46 -5.35 -5.25
N GLU A 168 -5.57 -6.06 -5.05
CA GLU A 168 -6.36 -6.11 -3.81
C GLU A 168 -5.46 -5.99 -2.56
N THR A 169 -5.90 -5.15 -1.63
CA THR A 169 -5.55 -5.20 -0.20
C THR A 169 -4.05 -5.21 0.15
N LEU A 170 -3.37 -4.07 -0.04
CA LEU A 170 -2.18 -3.76 0.78
C LEU A 170 -2.60 -3.92 2.25
N LYS A 171 -1.89 -4.77 3.01
CA LYS A 171 -2.17 -5.12 4.42
C LYS A 171 -2.74 -3.91 5.18
N GLN A 172 -4.01 -4.04 5.59
CA GLN A 172 -4.89 -3.00 6.14
C GLN A 172 -4.42 -2.34 7.45
N GLU A 173 -3.25 -2.73 7.95
CA GLU A 173 -2.74 -2.34 9.27
C GLU A 173 -1.38 -1.64 9.26
N MET A 174 -0.70 -1.55 8.12
CA MET A 174 0.57 -0.81 8.09
C MET A 174 0.31 0.69 8.03
N ALA A 175 0.97 1.44 8.91
CA ALA A 175 1.01 2.89 8.82
C ALA A 175 1.53 3.32 7.44
N ALA A 176 0.94 4.37 6.87
CA ALA A 176 1.29 4.94 5.56
C ALA A 176 2.81 5.08 5.35
N THR A 177 3.53 5.53 6.39
CA THR A 177 5.00 5.68 6.39
C THR A 177 5.72 4.35 6.22
N GLY A 178 5.24 3.28 6.85
CA GLY A 178 5.82 1.93 6.71
C GLY A 178 5.68 1.40 5.29
N VAL A 179 4.51 1.63 4.68
CA VAL A 179 4.26 1.28 3.27
C VAL A 179 5.24 2.01 2.35
N MET A 180 5.41 3.32 2.57
CA MET A 180 6.31 4.16 1.79
C MET A 180 7.78 3.73 1.92
N ILE A 181 8.28 3.51 3.14
CA ILE A 181 9.67 3.05 3.38
C ILE A 181 9.91 1.69 2.72
N SER A 182 8.94 0.76 2.83
CA SER A 182 9.06 -0.55 2.22
C SER A 182 9.15 -0.47 0.68
N ALA A 183 8.45 0.49 0.06
CA ALA A 183 8.51 0.70 -1.38
C ALA A 183 9.83 1.35 -1.82
N ALA A 184 10.34 2.29 -1.03
CA ALA A 184 11.60 3.00 -1.32
C ALA A 184 12.83 2.08 -1.27
N GLY A 185 12.82 1.07 -0.40
CA GLY A 185 13.91 0.10 -0.31
C GLY A 185 14.08 -0.78 -1.55
N LYS A 186 13.01 -1.00 -2.34
CA LYS A 186 13.00 -2.00 -3.41
C LYS A 186 14.00 -1.71 -4.55
N PRO A 187 14.05 -0.51 -5.14
CA PRO A 187 15.03 -0.23 -6.19
C PRO A 187 16.48 -0.35 -5.68
N VAL A 188 16.71 0.08 -4.43
CA VAL A 188 18.03 0.04 -3.80
C VAL A 188 18.49 -1.41 -3.60
N VAL A 189 17.65 -2.25 -3.00
CA VAL A 189 17.95 -3.69 -2.80
C VAL A 189 18.15 -4.39 -4.14
N ALA A 190 17.33 -4.07 -5.15
CA ALA A 190 17.46 -4.62 -6.50
C ALA A 190 18.84 -4.34 -7.12
N MET A 191 19.35 -3.11 -7.00
CA MET A 191 20.68 -2.75 -7.51
C MET A 191 21.79 -3.53 -6.80
N PHE A 192 21.81 -3.55 -5.47
CA PHE A 192 22.83 -4.28 -4.72
C PHE A 192 22.81 -5.77 -5.06
N PHE A 193 21.62 -6.35 -5.16
CA PHE A 193 21.46 -7.74 -5.55
C PHE A 193 21.97 -7.99 -6.98
N ALA A 194 21.65 -7.12 -7.94
CA ALA A 194 22.14 -7.23 -9.31
C ALA A 194 23.67 -7.12 -9.40
N ILE A 195 24.31 -6.24 -8.61
CA ILE A 195 25.78 -6.14 -8.52
C ILE A 195 26.38 -7.45 -7.99
N VAL A 196 25.81 -8.01 -6.92
CA VAL A 196 26.30 -9.28 -6.36
C VAL A 196 26.17 -10.42 -7.38
N VAL A 197 25.02 -10.52 -8.06
CA VAL A 197 24.81 -11.53 -9.10
C VAL A 197 25.78 -11.35 -10.27
N TYR A 198 26.03 -10.11 -10.69
CA TYR A 198 27.05 -9.83 -11.70
C TYR A 198 28.44 -10.33 -11.28
N LEU A 199 28.88 -10.06 -10.05
CA LEU A 199 30.18 -10.53 -9.55
C LEU A 199 30.26 -12.07 -9.50
N ILE A 200 29.17 -12.74 -9.11
CA ILE A 200 29.12 -14.22 -9.09
C ILE A 200 29.31 -14.80 -10.50
N LEU A 201 28.64 -14.20 -11.49
CA LEU A 201 28.71 -14.64 -12.88
C LEU A 201 30.06 -14.33 -13.52
N GLU A 202 30.58 -13.12 -13.30
CA GLU A 202 31.88 -12.67 -13.84
C GLU A 202 33.05 -13.50 -13.30
N GLN A 203 32.98 -13.94 -12.04
CA GLN A 203 33.99 -14.82 -11.44
C GLN A 203 33.82 -16.30 -11.83
N GLY A 204 32.81 -16.64 -12.63
CA GLY A 204 32.55 -18.02 -13.05
C GLY A 204 32.14 -18.95 -11.91
N ILE A 205 31.69 -18.42 -10.77
CA ILE A 205 31.19 -19.22 -9.63
C ILE A 205 29.95 -20.01 -10.05
N VAL A 206 29.13 -19.41 -10.92
CA VAL A 206 28.00 -20.05 -11.58
C VAL A 206 28.18 -19.89 -13.08
N THR A 207 28.27 -21.01 -13.80
CA THR A 207 28.34 -21.05 -15.26
C THR A 207 26.96 -21.28 -15.84
N ILE A 208 26.50 -20.36 -16.69
CA ILE A 208 25.25 -20.50 -17.44
C ILE A 208 25.63 -20.55 -18.91
N ASP A 209 25.44 -21.71 -19.52
CA ASP A 209 25.74 -21.90 -20.94
C ASP A 209 24.55 -21.37 -21.76
N ILE A 210 24.71 -20.16 -22.31
CA ILE A 210 23.73 -19.51 -23.17
C ILE A 210 24.29 -19.60 -24.57
N GLY A 211 23.70 -20.50 -25.35
CA GLY A 211 24.20 -20.90 -26.67
C GLY A 211 24.76 -19.73 -27.49
N SER A 212 26.03 -19.87 -27.87
CA SER A 212 26.79 -19.03 -28.82
C SER A 212 26.33 -17.57 -28.89
N SER A 213 26.45 -16.80 -27.80
CA SER A 213 26.22 -15.35 -27.84
C SER A 213 27.54 -14.59 -27.70
N GLU A 214 27.99 -13.96 -28.78
CA GLU A 214 29.16 -13.05 -28.84
C GLU A 214 29.00 -11.75 -28.02
N ASN A 215 28.01 -11.62 -27.14
CA ASN A 215 27.74 -10.38 -26.38
C ASN A 215 27.42 -10.66 -24.90
N SER A 216 28.47 -10.86 -24.09
CA SER A 216 28.40 -11.04 -22.63
C SER A 216 27.68 -9.89 -21.92
N ASP A 217 27.87 -8.65 -22.39
CA ASP A 217 27.32 -7.46 -21.72
C ASP A 217 25.79 -7.45 -21.75
N LYS A 218 25.18 -7.82 -22.88
CA LYS A 218 23.71 -7.88 -23.02
C LYS A 218 23.10 -8.89 -22.06
N PHE A 219 23.79 -10.01 -21.84
CA PHE A 219 23.36 -11.02 -20.88
C PHE A 219 23.30 -10.43 -19.46
N TYR A 220 24.33 -9.70 -19.03
CA TYR A 220 24.33 -9.06 -17.71
C TYR A 220 23.21 -8.01 -17.55
N LEU A 221 22.83 -7.29 -18.61
CA LEU A 221 21.69 -6.36 -18.56
C LEU A 221 20.35 -7.08 -18.36
N VAL A 222 20.16 -8.21 -19.05
CA VAL A 222 18.95 -9.04 -18.87
C VAL A 222 18.90 -9.60 -17.46
N VAL A 223 20.02 -10.14 -16.96
CA VAL A 223 20.12 -10.64 -15.58
C VAL A 223 19.84 -9.51 -14.57
N GLY A 224 20.41 -8.32 -14.77
CA GLY A 224 20.14 -7.16 -13.93
C GLY A 224 18.65 -6.82 -13.87
N PHE A 225 17.98 -6.77 -15.02
CA PHE A 225 16.52 -6.57 -15.07
C PHE A 225 15.76 -7.67 -14.31
N LEU A 226 16.12 -8.93 -14.52
CA LEU A 226 15.49 -10.05 -13.83
C LEU A 226 15.70 -9.98 -12.32
N CYS A 227 16.90 -9.62 -11.85
CA CYS A 227 17.19 -9.37 -10.44
C CYS A 227 16.25 -8.32 -9.85
N GLY A 228 16.05 -7.20 -10.54
CA GLY A 228 15.11 -6.16 -10.10
C GLY A 228 13.65 -6.57 -10.14
N PHE A 229 13.27 -7.40 -11.11
CA PHE A 229 11.93 -7.97 -11.22
C PHE A 229 11.69 -9.10 -10.18
N SER A 230 12.77 -9.71 -9.66
CA SER A 230 12.74 -11.03 -9.04
C SER A 230 12.00 -11.15 -7.70
N GLU A 231 11.71 -10.04 -7.01
CA GLU A 231 10.93 -10.09 -5.76
C GLU A 231 9.62 -10.84 -5.95
N ARG A 232 8.99 -10.68 -7.13
CA ARG A 232 7.79 -11.43 -7.50
C ARG A 232 8.11 -12.72 -8.24
N PHE A 233 9.15 -12.76 -9.07
CA PHE A 233 9.52 -13.99 -9.79
C PHE A 233 9.79 -15.15 -8.83
N ALA A 234 10.48 -14.90 -7.73
CA ALA A 234 10.74 -15.88 -6.69
C ALA A 234 9.43 -16.29 -5.97
N GLN A 235 8.59 -15.33 -5.58
CA GLN A 235 7.31 -15.61 -4.91
C GLN A 235 6.31 -16.35 -5.82
N ASP A 236 6.11 -15.90 -7.05
CA ASP A 236 5.21 -16.52 -8.04
C ASP A 236 5.70 -17.95 -8.40
N ILE A 237 7.02 -18.21 -8.43
CA ILE A 237 7.56 -19.57 -8.62
C ILE A 237 7.27 -20.44 -7.40
N ILE A 238 7.56 -19.94 -6.19
CA ILE A 238 7.32 -20.68 -4.94
C ILE A 238 5.82 -20.97 -4.77
N GLU A 239 4.91 -20.03 -5.04
CA GLU A 239 3.47 -20.24 -4.98
C GLU A 239 3.01 -21.29 -5.99
N ARG A 240 3.53 -21.27 -7.22
CA ARG A 240 3.20 -22.29 -8.24
C ARG A 240 3.71 -23.68 -7.87
N ILE A 241 4.88 -23.76 -7.23
CA ILE A 241 5.43 -25.02 -6.74
C ILE A 241 4.63 -25.51 -5.51
N SER A 242 4.23 -24.60 -4.62
CA SER A 242 3.50 -24.92 -3.38
C SER A 242 2.01 -25.22 -3.60
N GLY A 243 1.40 -24.67 -4.65
CA GLY A 243 0.02 -24.96 -5.07
C GLY A 243 -0.13 -26.21 -5.95
N SER A 244 0.95 -26.99 -6.11
CA SER A 244 0.95 -28.27 -6.83
C SER A 244 0.91 -29.50 -5.90
N GLN A 245 0.56 -29.33 -4.62
CA GLN A 245 0.25 -30.41 -3.67
C GLN A 245 -1.20 -30.36 -3.21
#